data_AF-A0A1L9AV99-F1
#
_entry.id   AF-A0A1L9AV99-F1
#
_cell.length_a   1.000
_cell.length_b   1.000
_cell.length_c   1.000
_cell.angle_alpha   90.00
_cell.angle_beta   90.00
_cell.angle_gamma   90.00
#
_symmetry.space_group_name_H-M   'P 1'
#
loop_
_entity.id
_entity.type
_entity.pdbx_description
1 polymer ?
#
loop_
_entity_poly.entity_id
_entity_poly.type
_entity_poly.pdbx_seq_one_letter_code
_entity_poly.pdbx_strand_id
1 'polypeptide(L)' 'MSMEDTANKVRIPGHKGPHPEEYHQEVYERLEKAVRRCKTTVQCREALTRELGKLAEQIKYVGSMLNKLVTRTE' A
#
# COMPACT_ATOMS: atom_id res chain seq x y z
N MET A 1 -2.80 5.16 14.16
CA MET A 1 -2.52 3.79 13.68
C MET A 1 -1.05 3.55 13.91
N SER A 2 -0.65 2.33 14.25
CA SER A 2 0.77 1.94 14.34
C SER A 2 1.20 1.20 13.07
N MET A 3 2.50 0.98 12.90
CA MET A 3 3.01 0.14 11.79
C MET A 3 2.47 -1.29 11.87
N GLU A 4 2.23 -1.81 13.08
CA GLU A 4 1.72 -3.17 13.32
C GLU A 4 0.22 -3.36 13.06
N ASP A 5 -0.51 -2.28 12.75
CA ASP A 5 -1.94 -2.32 12.45
C ASP A 5 -2.22 -3.32 11.31
N THR A 6 -3.28 -4.11 11.45
CA THR A 6 -3.69 -5.10 10.45
C THR A 6 -3.94 -4.49 9.07
N ALA A 7 -4.31 -3.20 9.00
CA ALA A 7 -4.49 -2.48 7.74
C ALA A 7 -3.19 -2.37 6.92
N ASN A 8 -2.01 -2.50 7.55
CA ASN A 8 -0.71 -2.48 6.87
C ASN A 8 -0.22 -3.88 6.46
N LYS A 9 -0.96 -4.95 6.77
CA LYS A 9 -0.53 -6.33 6.56
C LYS A 9 -1.34 -6.98 5.44
N VAL A 10 -0.65 -7.45 4.41
CA VAL A 10 -1.26 -8.15 3.28
C VAL A 10 -0.52 -9.46 3.04
N ARG A 11 -1.25 -10.57 2.98
CA ARG A 11 -0.68 -11.88 2.66
C ARG A 11 -0.61 -12.06 1.14
N ILE A 12 0.60 -12.21 0.61
CA ILE A 12 0.84 -12.38 -0.83
C ILE A 12 1.60 -13.69 -1.07
N PRO A 13 1.00 -14.69 -1.74
CA PRO A 13 1.73 -15.88 -2.16
C PRO A 13 2.89 -15.51 -3.11
N GLY A 14 4.06 -16.08 -2.88
CA GLY A 14 5.25 -15.79 -3.70
C GLY A 14 5.88 -14.43 -3.45
N HIS A 15 5.54 -13.76 -2.34
CA HIS A 15 6.17 -12.51 -1.90
C HIS A 15 7.70 -12.67 -1.76
N LYS A 16 8.44 -11.68 -2.25
CA LYS A 16 9.91 -11.63 -2.18
C LYS A 16 10.36 -10.22 -1.85
N GLY A 17 11.11 -10.09 -0.76
CA GLY A 17 11.87 -8.88 -0.42
C GLY A 17 13.38 -9.04 -0.70
N PRO A 18 14.17 -7.96 -0.62
CA PRO A 18 13.75 -6.56 -0.48
C PRO A 18 13.00 -6.06 -1.73
N HIS A 19 12.15 -5.05 -1.56
CA HIS A 19 11.39 -4.46 -2.67
C HIS A 19 12.22 -3.40 -3.40
N PRO A 20 11.98 -3.17 -4.70
CA PRO A 20 12.60 -2.06 -5.42
C PRO A 20 12.10 -0.70 -4.90
N GLU A 21 12.90 0.34 -5.09
CA GLU A 21 12.54 1.73 -4.71
C GLU A 21 11.20 2.16 -5.34
N GLU A 22 10.94 1.74 -6.59
CA GLU A 22 9.69 2.03 -7.29
C GLU A 22 8.44 1.59 -6.51
N TYR A 23 8.48 0.42 -5.86
CA TYR A 23 7.38 -0.03 -5.03
C TYR A 23 7.16 0.90 -3.84
N HIS A 24 8.25 1.29 -3.17
CA HIS A 24 8.19 2.17 -2.01
C HIS A 24 7.68 3.57 -2.39
N GLN A 25 8.13 4.10 -3.53
CA GLN A 25 7.71 5.39 -4.05
C GLN A 25 6.23 5.41 -4.41
N GLU A 26 5.74 4.41 -5.15
CA GLU A 26 4.31 4.32 -5.53
C GLU A 26 3.40 4.21 -4.30
N VAL A 27 3.78 3.42 -3.29
CA VAL A 27 3.04 3.34 -2.02
C VAL A 27 3.06 4.69 -1.30
N TYR A 28 4.23 5.32 -1.18
CA TYR A 28 4.38 6.60 -0.48
C TYR A 28 3.53 7.71 -1.13
N GLU A 29 3.64 7.89 -2.44
CA GLU A 29 2.92 8.93 -3.18
C GLU A 29 1.40 8.77 -3.07
N ARG A 30 0.90 7.53 -3.10
CA ARG A 30 -0.53 7.27 -2.96
C ARG A 30 -1.04 7.59 -1.56
N LEU A 31 -0.31 7.17 -0.52
CA LEU A 31 -0.68 7.45 0.87
C LEU A 31 -0.61 8.95 1.16
N GLU A 32 0.45 9.63 0.71
CA GLU A 32 0.63 11.08 0.82
C GLU A 32 -0.55 11.82 0.19
N LYS A 33 -0.90 11.48 -1.06
CA LYS A 33 -2.01 12.08 -1.79
C LYS A 33 -3.35 11.85 -1.12
N ALA A 34 -3.57 10.67 -0.55
CA ALA A 34 -4.82 10.32 0.13
C ALA A 34 -5.06 11.18 1.39
N VAL A 35 -4.00 11.47 2.15
CA VAL A 35 -4.11 12.26 3.38
C VAL A 35 -3.93 13.75 3.15
N ARG A 36 -3.36 14.19 2.02
CA ARG A 36 -2.99 15.60 1.78
C ARG A 36 -4.10 16.64 2.04
N ARG A 37 -5.38 16.27 1.90
CA ARG A 37 -6.54 17.17 2.05
C ARG A 37 -7.39 16.92 3.30
N CYS A 38 -7.03 15.96 4.16
CA CYS A 38 -7.77 15.74 5.40
C CYS A 38 -7.53 16.90 6.38
N LYS A 39 -8.54 17.23 7.19
CA LYS A 39 -8.47 18.35 8.14
C LYS A 39 -8.37 17.91 9.60
N THR A 40 -8.88 16.71 9.90
CA THR A 40 -8.89 16.16 11.26
C THR A 40 -8.22 14.80 11.26
N THR A 41 -7.66 14.40 12.41
CA THR A 41 -7.02 13.08 12.57
C THR A 41 -7.97 11.93 12.20
N VAL A 42 -9.27 12.06 12.50
CA VAL A 42 -10.30 11.08 12.11
C VAL A 42 -10.43 11.00 10.60
N GLN A 43 -10.58 12.14 9.91
CA GLN A 43 -10.64 12.16 8.44
C GLN A 43 -9.36 11.61 7.79
N CYS A 44 -8.19 11.94 8.35
CA CYS A 44 -6.92 11.42 7.86
C CYS A 44 -6.83 9.92 8.02
N ARG A 45 -7.25 9.39 9.18
CA ARG A 45 -7.26 7.95 9.45
C ARG A 45 -8.18 7.21 8.47
N GLU A 46 -9.37 7.75 8.22
CA GLU A 46 -10.29 7.16 7.25
C GLU A 46 -9.74 7.20 5.81
N ALA A 47 -9.16 8.33 5.40
CA ALA A 47 -8.58 8.47 4.07
C ALA A 47 -7.39 7.52 3.86
N LEU A 48 -6.51 7.43 4.87
CA LEU A 48 -5.39 6.50 4.89
C LEU A 48 -5.87 5.05 4.80
N THR A 49 -6.84 4.65 5.63
CA THR A 49 -7.37 3.28 5.66
C THR A 49 -8.02 2.90 4.33
N ARG A 50 -8.77 3.82 3.70
CA ARG A 50 -9.35 3.59 2.37
C ARG A 50 -8.28 3.38 1.30
N GLU A 51 -7.20 4.15 1.32
CA GLU A 51 -6.13 4.01 0.33
C GLU A 51 -5.29 2.74 0.55
N LEU A 52 -5.02 2.38 1.80
CA LEU A 52 -4.41 1.09 2.15
C LEU A 52 -5.24 -0.10 1.62
N GLY A 53 -6.57 -0.01 1.67
CA GLY A 53 -7.47 -1.01 1.07
C GLY A 53 -7.26 -1.17 -0.44
N LYS A 54 -7.21 -0.06 -1.19
CA LYS A 54 -6.97 -0.09 -2.64
C LYS A 54 -5.57 -0.58 -2.99
N LEU A 55 -4.56 -0.20 -2.21
CA LEU A 55 -3.19 -0.72 -2.36
C LEU A 55 -3.19 -2.23 -2.16
N ALA A 56 -3.83 -2.72 -1.10
CA ALA A 56 -3.93 -4.15 -0.82
C ALA A 56 -4.63 -4.91 -1.97
N GLU A 57 -5.69 -4.37 -2.57
CA GLU A 57 -6.35 -4.95 -3.74
C GLU A 57 -5.39 -5.07 -4.94
N GLN A 58 -4.66 -4.00 -5.26
CA GLN A 58 -3.70 -4.04 -6.37
C GLN A 58 -2.54 -5.00 -6.09
N ILE A 59 -1.95 -4.96 -4.89
CA ILE A 59 -0.84 -5.85 -4.50
C ILE A 59 -1.28 -7.32 -4.54
N LYS A 60 -2.55 -7.63 -4.21
CA LYS A 60 -3.11 -8.99 -4.32
C LYS A 60 -3.45 -9.40 -5.75
N TYR A 61 -3.74 -8.46 -6.64
CA TYR A 61 -4.13 -8.75 -8.00
C TYR A 61 -2.93 -9.24 -8.81
N VAL A 62 -2.91 -10.54 -9.13
CA VAL A 62 -1.81 -11.19 -9.84
C VAL A 62 -1.57 -10.50 -11.18
N GLY A 63 -0.33 -10.09 -11.42
CA GLY A 63 0.07 -9.41 -12.65
C GLY A 63 -0.20 -7.90 -12.67
N SER A 64 -0.77 -7.30 -11.62
CA SER A 64 -0.70 -5.85 -11.44
C SER A 64 0.75 -5.40 -11.32
N MET A 65 1.04 -4.13 -11.62
CA MET A 65 2.37 -3.55 -11.46
C MET A 65 2.87 -3.72 -10.01
N LEU A 66 2.10 -3.30 -9.01
CA LEU A 66 2.48 -3.47 -7.59
C LEU A 66 2.66 -4.95 -7.19
N ASN A 67 1.85 -5.87 -7.71
CA ASN A 67 2.01 -7.29 -7.44
C ASN A 67 3.34 -7.81 -8.00
N LYS A 68 3.64 -7.49 -9.26
CA LYS A 68 4.88 -7.91 -9.93
C LYS A 68 6.14 -7.42 -9.22
N LEU A 69 6.11 -6.19 -8.71
CA LEU A 69 7.21 -5.62 -7.91
C LEU A 69 7.45 -6.39 -6.61
N VAL A 70 6.39 -6.83 -5.91
CA VAL A 70 6.54 -7.58 -4.63
C VAL A 70 6.71 -9.09 -4.80
N THR A 71 6.47 -9.65 -5.99
CA THR A 71 6.71 -11.07 -6.32
C THR A 71 7.97 -11.29 -7.18
N ARG A 72 8.57 -10.21 -7.70
CA ARG A 72 9.71 -10.19 -8.64
C ARG A 72 9.43 -11.06 -9.87
N THR A 73 8.32 -10.76 -10.53
CA THR A 73 7.87 -11.43 -11.76
C THR A 73 7.80 -10.49 -12.96
N GLU A 74 8.40 -9.31 -12.84
CA GLU A 74 8.81 -8.47 -13.97
C GLU A 74 10.15 -8.92 -14.54
#